data_AF-A0A7J3WE29-F1
#
_entry.id   AF-A0A7J3WE29-F1
#
_cell.length_a   1.000
_cell.length_b   1.000
_cell.length_c   1.000
_cell.angle_alpha   90.00
_cell.angle_beta   90.00
_cell.angle_gamma   90.00
#
_symmetry.space_group_name_H-M   'P 1'
#
loop_
_entity.id
_entity.type
_entity.pdbx_description
1 polymer ?
#
loop_
_entity_poly.entity_id
_entity_poly.type
_entity_poly.pdbx_seq_one_letter_code
_entity_poly.pdbx_strand_id
1 'polypeptide(L)'
;MCWRQTPLRDTLHRPRPACQILEAPQYLLTRVSVRQRLPSLRDAKYLGGIGSVLLLLTLIPDFGVVFLIAGLILVGVAIKKISDETGERPILNNFLLAILISVLGGAAAVVAAVALGVVSLLNFFAFLAEEVLENFSPTSQEVLNWALQFLTIILVSIAIVWVSAIVSSIFLRRSYNLITKRLNVDLFKTAGLLYLVGAALIIILIGFIIILVALILQVIAFFTIPEELPEQKAGAGGQLL
;
A
#
# COMPACT_ATOMS: atom_id res chain seq x y z
N MET A 1 33.96 10.61 33.10
CA MET A 1 35.31 11.04 33.49
C MET A 1 35.37 11.17 35.01
N CYS A 2 35.80 10.13 35.71
CA CYS A 2 36.04 10.20 37.15
C CYS A 2 37.52 10.43 37.39
N TRP A 3 37.88 11.66 37.78
CA TRP A 3 39.18 11.95 38.38
C TRP A 3 38.99 12.03 39.88
N ARG A 4 39.72 11.21 40.63
CA ARG A 4 40.07 11.53 42.02
C ARG A 4 41.46 10.98 42.29
N GLN A 5 42.44 11.88 42.27
CA GLN A 5 43.78 11.63 42.80
C GLN A 5 43.68 11.58 44.33
N THR A 6 44.24 10.53 44.92
CA THR A 6 44.55 10.37 46.35
C THR A 6 45.75 11.27 46.72
N PRO A 7 45.95 11.59 48.01
CA PRO A 7 46.84 10.73 48.79
C PRO A 7 46.47 10.66 50.28
N LEU A 8 46.58 9.47 50.89
CA LEU A 8 47.25 9.29 52.21
C LEU A 8 47.04 7.86 52.74
N ARG A 9 48.19 7.25 53.01
CA ARG A 9 48.52 6.30 54.08
C ARG A 9 47.91 4.90 54.14
N ASP A 10 48.82 4.03 54.56
CA ASP A 10 48.64 2.76 55.26
C ASP A 10 48.45 1.51 54.40
N THR A 11 49.61 0.96 54.04
CA THR A 11 50.01 -0.45 54.25
C THR A 11 48.88 -1.43 54.55
N LEU A 12 48.49 -2.23 53.56
CA LEU A 12 48.20 -3.65 53.76
C LEU A 12 48.13 -4.36 52.41
N HIS A 13 48.94 -5.41 52.30
CA HIS A 13 48.94 -6.41 51.23
C HIS A 13 47.52 -6.82 50.84
N ARG A 14 47.10 -6.47 49.61
CA ARG A 14 46.21 -7.32 48.82
C ARG A 14 46.64 -7.30 47.34
N PRO A 15 46.71 -8.47 46.68
CA PRO A 15 46.93 -8.53 45.24
C PRO A 15 45.74 -7.88 44.54
N ARG A 16 46.03 -7.06 43.53
CA ARG A 16 45.02 -6.42 42.67
C ARG A 16 44.11 -7.51 42.07
N PRO A 17 42.80 -7.55 42.32
CA PRO A 17 41.92 -8.18 41.36
C PRO A 17 41.94 -7.25 40.15
N ALA A 18 42.47 -7.79 39.04
CA ALA A 18 42.33 -7.18 37.74
C ALA A 18 40.89 -6.67 37.58
N CYS A 19 40.73 -5.42 37.15
CA CYS A 19 39.53 -5.02 36.43
C CYS A 19 39.46 -5.95 35.23
N GLN A 20 38.79 -7.09 35.41
CA GLN A 20 38.28 -7.91 34.36
C GLN A 20 37.26 -7.02 33.68
N ILE A 21 37.72 -6.35 32.63
CA ILE A 21 36.85 -5.75 31.63
C ILE A 21 35.93 -6.91 31.26
N LEU A 22 34.69 -6.84 31.73
CA LEU A 22 33.60 -7.65 31.21
C LEU A 22 33.54 -7.31 29.73
N GLU A 23 34.28 -8.06 28.92
CA GLU A 23 34.01 -8.22 27.51
C GLU A 23 32.58 -8.75 27.47
N ALA A 24 31.62 -7.83 27.39
CA ALA A 24 30.25 -8.15 27.08
C ALA A 24 30.33 -9.02 25.83
N PRO A 25 30.00 -10.31 25.93
CA PRO A 25 30.24 -11.21 24.83
C PRO A 25 29.53 -10.69 23.60
N GLN A 26 30.22 -10.63 22.46
CA GLN A 26 29.65 -10.05 21.22
C GLN A 26 28.30 -10.67 20.86
N TYR A 27 28.03 -11.92 21.28
CA TYR A 27 26.74 -12.59 21.16
C TYR A 27 25.57 -11.90 21.86
N LEU A 28 25.81 -11.13 22.94
CA LEU A 28 24.78 -10.39 23.67
C LEU A 28 24.38 -9.12 22.91
N LEU A 29 25.31 -8.46 22.23
CA LEU A 29 25.02 -7.25 21.45
C LEU A 29 24.24 -7.58 20.16
N THR A 30 24.53 -8.71 19.50
CA THR A 30 23.73 -9.19 18.35
C THR A 30 22.30 -9.52 18.78
N ARG A 31 22.12 -10.21 19.93
CA ARG A 31 20.77 -10.56 20.42
C ARG A 31 19.91 -9.34 20.78
N VAL A 32 20.50 -8.26 21.29
CA VAL A 32 19.72 -7.04 21.62
C VAL A 32 19.18 -6.35 20.36
N SER A 33 19.98 -6.30 19.27
CA SER A 33 19.52 -5.70 18.00
C SER A 33 18.49 -6.54 17.24
N VAL A 34 18.53 -7.87 17.34
CA VAL A 34 17.52 -8.78 16.77
C VAL A 34 16.23 -8.73 17.57
N ARG A 35 16.31 -8.65 18.91
CA ARG A 35 15.14 -8.61 19.80
C ARG A 35 14.27 -7.36 19.66
N GLN A 36 14.84 -6.24 19.18
CA GLN A 36 14.08 -5.03 18.89
C GLN A 36 13.39 -5.03 17.50
N ARG A 37 13.79 -5.90 16.56
CA ARG A 37 13.16 -6.03 15.22
C ARG A 37 12.00 -7.04 15.18
N LEU A 38 12.04 -8.04 16.05
CA LEU A 38 10.98 -9.05 16.21
C LEU A 38 9.57 -8.46 16.49
N PRO A 39 9.41 -7.41 17.31
CA PRO A 39 8.10 -6.81 17.56
C PRO A 39 7.53 -6.13 16.31
N SER A 40 8.38 -5.44 15.53
CA SER A 40 7.92 -4.54 14.48
C SER A 40 7.50 -5.28 13.20
N LEU A 41 8.19 -6.38 12.83
CA LEU A 41 7.74 -7.27 11.75
C LEU A 41 6.49 -8.07 12.11
N ARG A 42 6.40 -8.55 13.35
CA ARG A 42 5.21 -9.23 13.85
C ARG A 42 3.99 -8.30 13.82
N ASP A 43 4.16 -7.06 14.26
CA ASP A 43 3.12 -6.05 14.14
C ASP A 43 2.75 -5.78 12.68
N ALA A 44 3.72 -5.71 11.77
CA ALA A 44 3.46 -5.49 10.35
C ALA A 44 2.62 -6.63 9.75
N LYS A 45 2.87 -7.87 10.15
CA LYS A 45 2.05 -9.04 9.78
C LYS A 45 0.60 -8.90 10.26
N TYR A 46 0.38 -8.57 11.53
CA TYR A 46 -0.97 -8.39 12.07
C TYR A 46 -1.69 -7.19 11.46
N LEU A 47 -1.03 -6.03 11.39
CA LEU A 47 -1.58 -4.80 10.82
C LEU A 47 -1.89 -4.97 9.32
N GLY A 48 -0.99 -5.58 8.56
CA GLY A 48 -1.17 -5.82 7.13
C GLY A 48 -2.22 -6.88 6.83
N GLY A 49 -2.26 -7.96 7.61
CA GLY A 49 -3.27 -9.00 7.51
C GLY A 49 -4.68 -8.47 7.83
N ILE A 50 -4.85 -7.83 8.99
CA ILE A 50 -6.12 -7.20 9.39
C ILE A 50 -6.53 -6.13 8.38
N GLY A 51 -5.61 -5.24 7.99
CA GLY A 51 -5.88 -4.21 6.99
C GLY A 51 -6.36 -4.78 5.65
N SER A 52 -5.75 -5.88 5.19
CA SER A 52 -6.16 -6.55 3.95
C SER A 52 -7.53 -7.23 4.06
N VAL A 53 -7.88 -7.76 5.23
CA VAL A 53 -9.24 -8.28 5.50
C VAL A 53 -10.26 -7.15 5.54
N LEU A 54 -9.92 -5.99 6.10
CA LEU A 54 -10.76 -4.79 6.04
C LEU A 54 -10.99 -4.34 4.59
N LEU A 55 -9.95 -4.39 3.74
CA LEU A 55 -10.09 -4.12 2.31
C LEU A 55 -11.04 -5.09 1.61
N LEU A 56 -11.06 -6.38 1.98
CA LEU A 56 -12.05 -7.33 1.47
C LEU A 56 -13.48 -6.96 1.89
N LEU A 57 -13.66 -6.45 3.12
CA LEU A 57 -14.98 -6.04 3.61
C LEU A 57 -15.56 -4.81 2.89
N THR A 58 -14.73 -4.07 2.14
CA THR A 58 -15.18 -2.90 1.36
C THR A 58 -16.16 -3.23 0.25
N LEU A 59 -16.26 -4.51 -0.12
CA LEU A 59 -17.21 -5.02 -1.10
C LEU A 59 -18.67 -4.85 -0.65
N ILE A 60 -18.89 -4.65 0.66
CA ILE A 60 -20.21 -4.40 1.23
C ILE A 60 -20.52 -2.90 1.12
N PRO A 61 -21.56 -2.48 0.35
CA PRO A 61 -21.81 -1.08 0.03
C PRO A 61 -22.01 -0.15 1.24
N ASP A 62 -22.67 -0.63 2.30
CA ASP A 62 -23.15 0.23 3.40
C ASP A 62 -22.03 0.82 4.26
N PHE A 63 -20.89 0.15 4.34
CA PHE A 63 -19.76 0.58 5.18
C PHE A 63 -18.44 0.66 4.40
N GLY A 64 -18.50 0.53 3.08
CA GLY A 64 -17.32 0.31 2.24
C GLY A 64 -16.26 1.39 2.37
N VAL A 65 -16.64 2.67 2.43
CA VAL A 65 -15.70 3.80 2.49
C VAL A 65 -14.92 3.84 3.81
N VAL A 66 -15.58 3.60 4.94
CA VAL A 66 -14.93 3.60 6.26
C VAL A 66 -13.91 2.46 6.33
N PHE A 67 -14.30 1.26 5.89
CA PHE A 67 -13.41 0.10 5.84
C PHE A 67 -12.28 0.28 4.83
N LEU A 68 -12.49 0.98 3.72
CA LEU A 68 -11.47 1.26 2.71
C LEU A 68 -10.35 2.12 3.29
N ILE A 69 -10.72 3.21 3.96
CA ILE A 69 -9.75 4.13 4.56
C ILE A 69 -9.01 3.43 5.69
N ALA A 70 -9.72 2.76 6.61
CA ALA A 70 -9.10 2.03 7.71
C ALA A 70 -8.16 0.92 7.20
N GLY A 71 -8.62 0.13 6.22
CA GLY A 71 -7.83 -0.94 5.60
C GLY A 71 -6.57 -0.41 4.90
N LEU A 72 -6.68 0.66 4.10
CA LEU A 72 -5.54 1.29 3.43
C LEU A 72 -4.52 1.84 4.44
N ILE A 73 -4.97 2.49 5.52
CA ILE A 73 -4.09 3.02 6.56
C ILE A 73 -3.34 1.87 7.25
N LEU A 74 -4.02 0.79 7.63
CA LEU A 74 -3.40 -0.36 8.30
C LEU A 74 -2.35 -1.04 7.40
N VAL A 75 -2.69 -1.28 6.13
CA VAL A 75 -1.74 -1.83 5.13
C VAL A 75 -0.56 -0.87 4.93
N GLY A 76 -0.81 0.44 4.85
CA GLY A 76 0.23 1.45 4.73
C GLY A 76 1.19 1.48 5.92
N VAL A 77 0.68 1.37 7.15
CA VAL A 77 1.52 1.27 8.36
C VAL A 77 2.32 -0.03 8.36
N ALA A 78 1.74 -1.15 7.93
CA ALA A 78 2.47 -2.41 7.80
C ALA A 78 3.62 -2.30 6.80
N ILE A 79 3.38 -1.72 5.63
CA ILE A 79 4.39 -1.50 4.60
C ILE A 79 5.47 -0.53 5.09
N LYS A 80 5.10 0.50 5.86
CA LYS A 80 6.05 1.41 6.50
C LYS A 80 6.99 0.65 7.44
N LYS A 81 6.46 -0.18 8.34
CA LYS A 81 7.28 -1.04 9.21
C LYS A 81 8.21 -1.94 8.39
N ILE A 82 7.70 -2.63 7.38
CA ILE A 82 8.55 -3.45 6.50
C ILE A 82 9.66 -2.62 5.83
N SER A 83 9.36 -1.41 5.37
CA SER A 83 10.33 -0.50 4.74
C SER A 83 11.41 -0.04 5.72
N ASP A 84 11.04 0.27 6.95
CA ASP A 84 11.98 0.71 8.00
C ASP A 84 12.91 -0.45 8.40
N GLU A 85 12.38 -1.67 8.48
CA GLU A 85 13.14 -2.86 8.87
C GLU A 85 14.07 -3.37 7.78
N THR A 86 13.61 -3.34 6.52
CA THR A 86 14.40 -3.75 5.36
C THR A 86 15.34 -2.66 4.85
N GLY A 87 15.23 -1.43 5.37
CA GLY A 87 16.04 -0.27 4.99
C GLY A 87 15.72 0.28 3.58
N GLU A 88 14.62 -0.15 2.97
CA GLU A 88 14.29 0.08 1.56
C GLU A 88 13.12 1.05 1.41
N ARG A 89 13.41 2.35 1.54
CA ARG A 89 12.44 3.45 1.33
C ARG A 89 11.60 3.34 0.04
N PRO A 90 12.12 2.84 -1.09
CA PRO A 90 11.32 2.66 -2.30
C PRO A 90 10.10 1.73 -2.12
N ILE A 91 10.09 0.84 -1.14
CA ILE A 91 8.93 -0.03 -0.84
C ILE A 91 7.71 0.81 -0.48
N LEU A 92 7.85 1.69 0.50
CA LEU A 92 6.78 2.57 0.95
C LEU A 92 6.47 3.63 -0.10
N ASN A 93 7.48 4.25 -0.70
CA ASN A 93 7.26 5.33 -1.68
C ASN A 93 6.48 4.85 -2.91
N ASN A 94 6.76 3.66 -3.44
CA ASN A 94 5.99 3.10 -4.56
C ASN A 94 4.54 2.77 -4.15
N PHE A 95 4.32 2.31 -2.91
CA PHE A 95 2.98 2.04 -2.40
C PHE A 95 2.16 3.33 -2.22
N LEU A 96 2.74 4.35 -1.58
CA LEU A 96 2.10 5.65 -1.42
C LEU A 96 1.83 6.33 -2.76
N LEU A 97 2.75 6.17 -3.73
CA LEU A 97 2.56 6.67 -5.08
C LEU A 97 1.39 5.98 -5.78
N ALA A 98 1.20 4.68 -5.58
CA ALA A 98 0.03 3.96 -6.10
C ALA A 98 -1.27 4.53 -5.53
N ILE A 99 -1.33 4.76 -4.22
CA ILE A 99 -2.51 5.37 -3.56
C ILE A 99 -2.74 6.79 -4.08
N LEU A 100 -1.70 7.61 -4.15
CA LEU A 100 -1.80 8.99 -4.63
C LEU A 100 -2.37 9.04 -6.06
N ILE A 101 -1.88 8.19 -6.95
CA ILE A 101 -2.37 8.12 -8.34
C ILE A 101 -3.83 7.65 -8.40
N SER A 102 -4.22 6.68 -7.56
CA SER A 102 -5.61 6.22 -7.49
C SER A 102 -6.56 7.33 -7.02
N VAL A 103 -6.17 8.08 -5.98
CA VAL A 103 -6.96 9.21 -5.46
C VAL A 103 -7.03 10.36 -6.47
N LEU A 104 -5.90 10.74 -7.09
CA LEU A 104 -5.86 11.80 -8.11
C LEU A 104 -6.65 11.41 -9.36
N GLY A 105 -6.56 10.16 -9.79
CA GLY A 105 -7.34 9.63 -10.91
C GLY A 105 -8.84 9.65 -10.64
N GLY A 106 -9.26 9.22 -9.45
CA GLY A 106 -10.65 9.30 -9.02
C GLY A 106 -11.16 10.74 -8.95
N ALA A 107 -10.39 11.65 -8.35
CA ALA A 107 -10.73 13.07 -8.29
C ALA A 107 -10.84 13.70 -9.69
N ALA A 108 -9.89 13.40 -10.59
CA ALA A 108 -9.94 13.87 -11.98
C ALA A 108 -11.17 13.37 -12.73
N ALA A 109 -11.57 12.12 -12.52
CA ALA A 109 -12.79 11.57 -13.11
C ALA A 109 -14.05 12.28 -12.60
N VAL A 110 -14.13 12.57 -11.29
CA VAL A 110 -15.24 13.34 -10.72
C VAL A 110 -15.30 14.75 -11.29
N VAL A 111 -14.15 15.45 -11.36
CA VAL A 111 -14.09 16.80 -11.93
C VAL A 111 -14.51 16.80 -13.40
N ALA A 112 -14.06 15.82 -14.19
CA ALA A 112 -14.46 15.68 -15.59
C ALA A 112 -15.98 15.41 -15.73
N ALA A 113 -16.52 14.49 -14.91
CA ALA A 113 -17.94 14.17 -14.90
C ALA A 113 -18.81 15.39 -14.53
N VAL A 114 -18.38 16.17 -13.52
CA VAL A 114 -19.07 17.40 -13.11
C VAL A 114 -18.98 18.47 -14.19
N ALA A 115 -17.81 18.71 -14.77
CA ALA A 115 -17.65 19.72 -15.82
C ALA A 115 -18.52 19.43 -17.04
N LEU A 116 -18.53 18.18 -17.51
CA LEU A 116 -19.38 17.75 -18.63
C LEU A 116 -20.87 17.70 -18.24
N GLY A 117 -21.16 17.31 -17.00
CA GLY A 117 -22.52 17.27 -16.44
C GLY A 117 -23.16 18.66 -16.33
N VAL A 118 -22.39 19.68 -15.94
CA VAL A 118 -22.85 21.08 -15.92
C VAL A 118 -23.23 21.55 -17.32
N VAL A 119 -22.42 21.24 -18.34
CA VAL A 119 -22.78 21.55 -19.73
C VAL A 119 -24.06 20.84 -20.14
N SER A 120 -24.23 19.57 -19.77
CA SER A 120 -25.45 18.81 -20.02
C SER A 120 -26.68 19.41 -19.33
N LEU A 121 -26.51 19.92 -18.10
CA LEU A 121 -27.56 20.59 -17.34
C LEU A 121 -27.94 21.94 -17.96
N LEU A 122 -26.98 22.72 -18.46
CA LEU A 122 -27.26 23.98 -19.14
C LEU A 122 -28.02 23.75 -20.45
N ASN A 123 -27.64 22.74 -21.24
CA ASN A 123 -28.36 22.35 -22.45
C ASN A 123 -29.78 21.89 -22.12
N PHE A 124 -29.97 21.17 -21.01
CA PHE A 124 -31.29 20.76 -20.52
C PHE A 124 -32.18 21.97 -20.19
N PHE A 125 -31.66 22.96 -19.45
CA PHE A 125 -32.43 24.15 -19.12
C PHE A 125 -32.74 25.03 -20.34
N ALA A 126 -31.82 25.13 -21.29
CA ALA A 126 -32.05 25.86 -22.55
C ALA A 126 -33.21 25.24 -23.34
N PHE A 127 -33.23 23.90 -23.45
CA PHE A 127 -34.34 23.17 -24.07
C PHE A 127 -35.69 23.45 -23.39
N LEU A 128 -35.76 23.40 -22.05
CA LEU A 128 -37.00 23.70 -21.32
C LEU A 128 -37.48 25.16 -21.52
N ALA A 129 -36.55 26.11 -21.64
CA ALA A 129 -36.89 27.50 -21.89
C ALA A 129 -37.48 27.68 -23.31
N GLU A 130 -36.94 26.97 -24.29
CA GLU A 130 -37.46 26.92 -25.66
C GLU A 130 -38.84 26.23 -25.71
N GLU A 131 -39.05 25.16 -24.94
CA GLU A 131 -40.33 24.45 -24.83
C GLU A 131 -41.47 25.32 -24.28
N VAL A 132 -41.19 26.21 -23.33
CA VAL A 132 -42.19 27.11 -22.75
C VAL A 132 -42.58 28.25 -23.70
N LEU A 133 -41.69 28.65 -24.60
CA LEU A 133 -41.88 29.81 -25.48
C LEU A 133 -42.42 29.44 -26.87
N GLU A 134 -42.08 28.26 -27.38
CA GLU A 134 -42.53 27.80 -28.69
C GLU A 134 -43.08 26.38 -28.57
N ASN A 135 -44.33 26.14 -28.99
CA ASN A 135 -45.00 24.83 -28.95
C ASN A 135 -44.10 23.74 -29.58
N PHE A 136 -43.35 23.03 -28.73
CA PHE A 136 -42.28 22.16 -29.18
C PHE A 136 -42.77 20.73 -29.36
N SER A 137 -42.46 20.16 -30.52
CA SER A 137 -42.43 18.71 -30.71
C SER A 137 -40.97 18.27 -30.65
N PRO A 138 -40.51 17.59 -29.58
CA PRO A 138 -39.11 17.17 -29.48
C PRO A 138 -38.75 16.36 -30.71
N THR A 139 -37.75 16.82 -31.45
CA THR A 139 -37.30 16.12 -32.65
C THR A 139 -36.54 14.87 -32.24
N SER A 140 -36.62 13.81 -33.04
CA SER A 140 -35.86 12.58 -32.80
C SER A 140 -34.34 12.81 -32.67
N GLN A 141 -33.84 13.92 -33.23
CA GLN A 141 -32.44 14.31 -33.17
C GLN A 141 -32.01 14.82 -31.78
N GLU A 142 -32.86 15.56 -31.07
CA GLU A 142 -32.53 16.09 -29.74
C GLU A 142 -32.45 15.00 -28.69
N VAL A 143 -33.41 14.07 -28.72
CA VAL A 143 -33.41 12.88 -27.85
C VAL A 143 -32.14 12.06 -28.06
N LEU A 144 -31.70 11.90 -29.32
CA LEU A 144 -30.46 11.20 -29.65
C LEU A 144 -29.22 11.96 -29.13
N ASN A 145 -29.16 13.28 -29.31
CA ASN A 145 -28.04 14.09 -28.83
C ASN A 145 -27.85 13.98 -27.32
N TRP A 146 -28.94 13.95 -26.55
CA TRP A 146 -28.89 13.82 -25.10
C TRP A 146 -28.40 12.42 -24.69
N ALA A 147 -28.94 11.38 -25.33
CA ALA A 147 -28.48 10.00 -25.10
C ALA A 147 -26.98 9.84 -25.39
N LEU A 148 -26.48 10.43 -26.48
CA LEU A 148 -25.06 10.43 -26.82
C LEU A 148 -24.22 11.24 -25.83
N GLN A 149 -24.73 12.35 -25.31
CA GLN A 149 -24.03 13.17 -24.32
C GLN A 149 -23.85 12.39 -23.00
N PHE A 150 -24.90 11.74 -22.49
CA PHE A 150 -24.80 10.88 -21.31
C PHE A 150 -23.82 9.72 -21.51
N LEU A 151 -23.88 9.05 -22.67
CA LEU A 151 -22.95 7.98 -23.02
C LEU A 151 -21.50 8.49 -23.01
N THR A 152 -21.26 9.69 -23.54
CA THR A 152 -19.93 10.30 -23.60
C THR A 152 -19.39 10.59 -22.20
N ILE A 153 -20.21 11.13 -21.30
CA ILE A 153 -19.81 11.41 -19.90
C ILE A 153 -19.39 10.11 -19.20
N ILE A 154 -20.19 9.05 -19.34
CA ILE A 154 -19.92 7.75 -18.73
C ILE A 154 -18.62 7.16 -19.29
N LEU A 155 -18.46 7.12 -20.61
CA LEU A 155 -17.28 6.55 -21.26
C LEU A 155 -15.99 7.31 -20.90
N VAL A 156 -16.02 8.64 -20.91
CA VAL A 156 -14.85 9.46 -20.54
C VAL A 156 -14.48 9.25 -19.08
N SER A 157 -15.47 9.24 -18.17
CA SER A 157 -15.23 9.05 -16.74
C SER A 157 -14.65 7.65 -16.46
N ILE A 158 -15.22 6.61 -17.07
CA ILE A 158 -14.72 5.23 -16.95
C ILE A 158 -13.30 5.12 -17.51
N ALA A 159 -13.02 5.73 -18.66
CA ALA A 159 -11.69 5.70 -19.28
C ALA A 159 -10.62 6.34 -18.37
N ILE A 160 -10.92 7.49 -17.75
CA ILE A 160 -10.00 8.16 -16.82
C ILE A 160 -9.71 7.26 -15.61
N VAL A 161 -10.75 6.72 -14.97
CA VAL A 161 -10.60 5.83 -13.82
C VAL A 161 -9.81 4.59 -14.21
N TRP A 162 -10.12 3.97 -15.35
CA TRP A 162 -9.45 2.76 -15.82
C TRP A 162 -7.96 2.97 -16.09
N VAL A 163 -7.57 4.04 -16.80
CA VAL A 163 -6.17 4.36 -17.05
C VAL A 163 -5.44 4.63 -15.73
N SER A 164 -6.05 5.41 -14.83
CA SER A 164 -5.44 5.68 -13.52
C SER A 164 -5.27 4.43 -12.66
N ALA A 165 -6.22 3.50 -12.71
CA ALA A 165 -6.16 2.21 -12.02
C ALA A 165 -5.02 1.32 -12.55
N ILE A 166 -4.82 1.28 -13.87
CA ILE A 166 -3.68 0.56 -14.47
C ILE A 166 -2.35 1.15 -13.99
N VAL A 167 -2.20 2.47 -14.04
CA VAL A 167 -0.97 3.14 -13.60
C VAL A 167 -0.73 2.89 -12.11
N SER A 168 -1.76 3.03 -11.27
CA SER A 168 -1.69 2.73 -9.83
C SER A 168 -1.22 1.29 -9.57
N SER A 169 -1.79 0.30 -10.26
CA SER A 169 -1.42 -1.11 -10.13
C SER A 169 0.03 -1.41 -10.52
N ILE A 170 0.61 -0.66 -11.47
CA ILE A 170 2.03 -0.80 -11.82
C ILE A 170 2.93 -0.42 -10.64
N PHE A 171 2.63 0.68 -9.95
CA PHE A 171 3.40 1.12 -8.78
C PHE A 171 3.20 0.18 -7.59
N LEU A 172 1.97 -0.31 -7.39
CA LEU A 172 1.68 -1.32 -6.37
C LEU A 172 2.50 -2.60 -6.59
N ARG A 173 2.54 -3.11 -7.83
CA ARG A 173 3.35 -4.26 -8.21
C ARG A 173 4.84 -4.03 -7.96
N ARG A 174 5.36 -2.82 -8.22
CA ARG A 174 6.76 -2.47 -7.92
C ARG A 174 7.05 -2.56 -6.43
N SER A 175 6.18 -2.02 -5.57
CA SER A 175 6.30 -2.15 -4.12
C SER A 175 6.33 -3.62 -3.67
N TYR A 176 5.38 -4.44 -4.12
CA TYR A 176 5.29 -5.85 -3.72
C TYR A 176 6.47 -6.70 -4.22
N ASN A 177 7.00 -6.40 -5.40
CA ASN A 177 8.22 -7.05 -5.91
C ASN A 177 9.43 -6.74 -5.03
N LEU A 178 9.54 -5.52 -4.49
CA LEU A 178 10.63 -5.16 -3.58
C LEU A 178 10.49 -5.88 -2.23
N ILE A 179 9.27 -5.98 -1.69
CA ILE A 179 8.97 -6.76 -0.48
C ILE A 179 9.37 -8.23 -0.68
N THR A 180 9.02 -8.82 -1.82
CA THR A 180 9.38 -10.21 -2.18
C THR A 180 10.89 -10.43 -2.15
N LYS A 181 11.67 -9.51 -2.73
CA LYS A 181 13.15 -9.62 -2.77
C LYS A 181 13.79 -9.57 -1.40
N ARG A 182 13.17 -8.85 -0.44
CA ARG A 182 13.73 -8.64 0.90
C ARG A 182 13.24 -9.68 1.92
N LEU A 183 12.01 -10.15 1.78
CA LEU A 183 11.41 -11.13 2.69
C LEU A 183 11.47 -12.57 2.16
N ASN A 184 11.86 -12.78 0.89
CA ASN A 184 11.86 -14.09 0.21
C ASN A 184 10.46 -14.75 0.20
N VAL A 185 9.40 -13.94 0.05
CA VAL A 185 8.00 -14.40 0.01
C VAL A 185 7.40 -14.06 -1.36
N ASP A 186 7.31 -15.06 -2.24
CA ASP A 186 6.82 -14.90 -3.61
C ASP A 186 5.32 -14.54 -3.72
N LEU A 187 4.54 -14.76 -2.65
CA LEU A 187 3.11 -14.44 -2.64
C LEU A 187 2.82 -12.95 -2.90
N PHE A 188 3.69 -12.04 -2.45
CA PHE A 188 3.56 -10.61 -2.72
C PHE A 188 3.70 -10.32 -4.22
N LYS A 189 4.69 -10.93 -4.90
CA LYS A 189 4.88 -10.80 -6.34
C LYS A 189 3.67 -11.31 -7.12
N THR A 190 3.12 -12.46 -6.73
CA THR A 190 1.93 -13.03 -7.38
C THR A 190 0.70 -12.16 -7.17
N ALA A 191 0.45 -11.70 -5.93
CA ALA A 191 -0.66 -10.79 -5.63
C ALA A 191 -0.57 -9.49 -6.44
N GLY A 192 0.62 -8.87 -6.50
CA GLY A 192 0.84 -7.64 -7.26
C GLY A 192 0.66 -7.82 -8.77
N LEU A 193 0.96 -9.00 -9.31
CA LEU A 193 0.69 -9.33 -10.71
C LEU A 193 -0.82 -9.47 -10.95
N LEU A 194 -1.53 -10.17 -10.06
CA LEU A 194 -2.98 -10.33 -10.16
C LEU A 194 -3.70 -8.98 -10.05
N TYR A 195 -3.26 -8.05 -9.20
CA TYR A 195 -3.81 -6.68 -9.18
C TYR A 195 -3.66 -5.96 -10.52
N LEU A 196 -2.51 -6.11 -11.18
CA LEU A 196 -2.27 -5.49 -12.48
C LEU A 196 -3.16 -6.10 -13.58
N VAL A 197 -3.21 -7.43 -13.66
CA VAL A 197 -4.05 -8.14 -14.63
C VAL A 197 -5.53 -7.88 -14.36
N GLY A 198 -5.93 -7.87 -13.08
CA GLY A 198 -7.30 -7.60 -12.65
C GLY A 198 -7.73 -6.17 -12.98
N ALA A 199 -6.87 -5.16 -12.77
CA ALA A 199 -7.14 -3.78 -13.15
C ALA A 199 -7.30 -3.61 -14.67
N ALA A 200 -6.49 -4.31 -15.47
CA ALA A 200 -6.63 -4.30 -16.93
C ALA A 200 -7.95 -4.93 -17.40
N LEU A 201 -8.35 -6.05 -16.78
CA LEU A 201 -9.54 -6.83 -17.15
C LEU A 201 -10.83 -6.41 -16.43
N ILE A 202 -10.81 -5.32 -15.64
CA ILE A 202 -11.96 -4.89 -14.83
C ILE A 202 -13.19 -4.57 -15.68
N ILE A 203 -12.98 -4.16 -16.93
CA ILE A 203 -14.03 -3.83 -17.90
C ILE A 203 -14.95 -5.03 -18.17
N ILE A 204 -14.43 -6.26 -18.17
CA ILE A 204 -15.16 -7.48 -18.56
C ILE A 204 -15.78 -8.17 -17.33
N LEU A 205 -15.84 -7.52 -16.17
CA LEU A 205 -16.26 -8.09 -14.88
C LEU A 205 -15.33 -9.20 -14.34
N ILE A 206 -14.67 -9.96 -15.22
CA ILE A 206 -13.66 -10.98 -14.90
C ILE A 206 -12.52 -10.36 -14.07
N GLY A 207 -12.13 -9.12 -14.36
CA GLY A 207 -11.11 -8.42 -13.58
C GLY A 207 -11.48 -8.26 -12.11
N PHE A 208 -12.77 -8.14 -11.79
CA PHE A 208 -13.23 -8.08 -10.39
C PHE A 208 -12.89 -9.36 -9.64
N ILE A 209 -13.17 -10.53 -10.23
CA ILE A 209 -12.82 -11.84 -9.65
C ILE A 209 -11.30 -11.95 -9.48
N ILE A 210 -10.51 -11.49 -10.44
CA ILE A 210 -9.05 -11.53 -10.36
C ILE A 210 -8.53 -10.64 -9.21
N ILE A 211 -9.10 -9.44 -9.02
CA ILE A 211 -8.75 -8.55 -7.91
C ILE A 211 -9.13 -9.18 -6.55
N LEU A 212 -10.27 -9.88 -6.48
CA LEU A 212 -10.66 -10.61 -5.26
C LEU A 212 -9.61 -11.68 -4.90
N VAL A 213 -9.16 -12.46 -5.88
CA VAL A 213 -8.09 -13.44 -5.66
C VAL A 213 -6.79 -12.73 -5.25
N ALA A 214 -6.47 -11.58 -5.84
CA ALA A 214 -5.31 -10.77 -5.47
C ALA A 214 -5.36 -10.33 -3.99
N LEU A 215 -6.53 -9.88 -3.52
CA LEU A 215 -6.77 -9.49 -2.13
C LEU A 215 -6.58 -10.67 -1.17
N ILE A 216 -7.10 -11.85 -1.51
CA ILE A 216 -6.91 -13.06 -0.69
C ILE A 216 -5.42 -13.43 -0.63
N LEU A 217 -4.72 -13.42 -1.77
CA LEU A 217 -3.27 -13.68 -1.81
C LEU A 217 -2.48 -12.65 -1.00
N GLN A 218 -2.90 -11.38 -1.00
CA GLN A 218 -2.29 -10.34 -0.18
C GLN A 218 -2.44 -10.65 1.33
N VAL A 219 -3.62 -11.07 1.78
CA VAL A 219 -3.84 -11.49 3.18
C VAL A 219 -2.88 -12.62 3.56
N ILE A 220 -2.80 -13.65 2.73
CA ILE A 220 -1.92 -14.80 2.96
C ILE A 220 -0.45 -14.34 2.96
N ALA A 221 -0.06 -13.46 2.03
CA ALA A 221 1.30 -12.93 1.93
C ALA A 221 1.73 -12.20 3.21
N PHE A 222 0.87 -11.37 3.79
CA PHE A 222 1.14 -10.71 5.07
C PHE A 222 1.30 -11.71 6.22
N PHE A 223 0.48 -12.76 6.26
CA PHE A 223 0.62 -13.80 7.29
C PHE A 223 1.85 -14.71 7.09
N THR A 224 2.36 -14.82 5.87
CA THR A 224 3.60 -15.54 5.53
C THR A 224 4.87 -14.72 5.78
N ILE A 225 4.77 -13.42 6.10
CA ILE A 225 5.95 -12.62 6.47
C ILE A 225 6.69 -13.32 7.62
N PRO A 226 7.98 -13.64 7.45
CA PRO A 226 8.78 -14.24 8.51
C PRO A 226 8.95 -13.21 9.63
N GLU A 227 8.88 -13.67 10.88
CA GLU A 227 9.06 -12.80 12.06
C GLU A 227 10.52 -12.33 12.20
N GLU A 228 11.43 -12.99 11.50
CA GLU A 228 12.83 -12.67 11.40
C GLU A 228 13.15 -12.34 9.94
N LEU A 229 13.90 -11.26 9.70
CA LEU A 229 14.45 -11.04 8.35
C LEU A 229 15.30 -12.27 8.00
N PRO A 230 15.12 -12.87 6.81
CA PRO A 230 15.95 -13.99 6.39
C PRO A 230 17.41 -13.52 6.48
N GLU A 231 18.15 -14.13 7.41
CA GLU A 231 19.55 -13.86 7.64
C GLU A 231 20.26 -14.01 6.29
N GLN A 232 20.76 -12.90 5.77
CA GLN A 232 21.27 -12.81 4.41
C GLN A 232 22.59 -13.60 4.34
N LYS A 233 22.51 -14.91 4.12
CA LYS A 233 23.60 -15.84 3.73
C LYS A 233 25.00 -15.34 4.15
N ALA A 234 25.28 -15.30 5.45
CA ALA A 234 26.63 -15.07 5.98
C ALA A 234 27.26 -16.38 6.48
N GLY A 235 27.11 -17.46 5.71
CA GLY A 235 27.56 -18.79 6.13
C GLY A 235 27.82 -19.79 5.01
N ALA A 236 28.00 -19.35 3.76
CA ALA A 236 28.29 -20.24 2.63
C ALA A 236 29.65 -19.91 1.98
N GLY A 237 30.70 -19.80 2.80
CA GLY A 237 32.08 -19.59 2.32
C GLY A 237 33.19 -19.81 3.35
N GLY A 238 32.89 -20.39 4.51
CA GLY A 238 33.84 -20.53 5.64
C GLY A 238 33.99 -21.95 6.17
N GLN A 239 33.67 -22.96 5.38
CA GLN A 239 33.98 -24.35 5.67
C GLN A 239 34.42 -24.99 4.36
N LEU A 240 35.73 -25.04 4.13
CA LEU A 240 36.47 -26.01 3.30
C LEU A 240 37.91 -25.47 3.17
N LEU A 241 38.65 -25.50 4.29
CA LEU A 241 40.10 -25.70 4.35
C LEU A 241 40.38 -26.60 5.55
#